data_AF-A0A6I7WUI7-F1
#
_entry.id   AF-A0A6I7WUI7-F1
#
_cell.length_a   1.000
_cell.length_b   1.000
_cell.length_c   1.000
_cell.angle_alpha   90.00
_cell.angle_beta   90.00
_cell.angle_gamma   90.00
#
_symmetry.space_group_name_H-M   'P 1'
#
loop_
_entity.id
_entity.type
_entity.pdbx_description
1 polymer ?
#
loop_
_entity_poly.entity_id
_entity_poly.type
_entity_poly.pdbx_seq_one_letter_code
_entity_poly.pdbx_strand_id
1 'polypeptide(L)'
;MGRIFSIIAIVTVLMTALTGVGVFYLSQTSDNKIKEDAVYGLAKGIAQSISTRTQLLTQSLRNIAQSPELIEALNNSDLPRAKAVVGLMSAYLPDAMAFRLLLPGDNKPDNSVVPRMGYADLDLVKNTFQKPQLPLIQGERGEHRHLAITHGIKKEGKVIAVILASVDFQALRQSFNILADEQMFIELKQADFVLFSHGSADLKSLGKLKFPNNYLW
;
A
#
# COMPACT_ATOMS: atom_id res chain seq x y z
N MET A 1 56.54 1.45 49.29
CA MET A 1 56.10 2.33 48.20
C MET A 1 55.60 1.57 46.96
N GLY A 2 56.32 0.59 46.40
CA GLY A 2 55.93 -0.07 45.13
C GLY A 2 54.58 -0.81 45.12
N ARG A 3 54.13 -1.37 46.25
CA ARG A 3 52.84 -2.09 46.35
C ARG A 3 51.61 -1.17 46.19
N ILE A 4 51.68 0.05 46.72
CA ILE A 4 50.58 1.02 46.65
C ILE A 4 50.46 1.56 45.21
N PHE A 5 51.59 1.87 44.57
CA PHE A 5 51.63 2.26 43.16
C PHE A 5 51.11 1.15 42.22
N SER A 6 51.41 -0.12 42.51
CA SER A 6 50.90 -1.25 41.73
C SER A 6 49.38 -1.42 41.86
N ILE A 7 48.81 -1.22 43.05
CA ILE A 7 47.36 -1.29 43.26
C ILE A 7 46.66 -0.15 42.52
N ILE A 8 47.19 1.07 42.62
CA ILE A 8 46.64 2.23 41.90
C ILE A 8 46.68 1.99 40.39
N ALA A 9 47.79 1.50 39.84
CA ALA A 9 47.91 1.21 38.42
C ALA A 9 46.89 0.16 37.93
N ILE A 10 46.68 -0.92 38.70
CA ILE A 10 45.69 -1.96 38.39
C ILE A 10 44.27 -1.37 38.39
N VAL A 11 43.94 -0.54 39.38
CA VAL A 11 42.62 0.11 39.47
C VAL A 11 42.41 1.06 38.29
N THR A 12 43.43 1.83 37.89
CA THR A 12 43.33 2.73 36.72
C THR A 12 43.11 1.95 35.42
N VAL A 13 43.84 0.84 35.21
CA VAL A 13 43.66 -0.01 34.01
C VAL A 13 42.25 -0.63 33.98
N LEU A 14 41.76 -1.12 35.13
CA LEU A 14 40.41 -1.67 35.26
C LEU A 14 39.32 -0.62 34.96
N MET A 15 39.47 0.59 35.50
CA MET A 15 38.56 1.70 35.23
C MET A 15 38.54 2.05 33.74
N THR A 16 39.72 2.14 33.10
CA THR A 16 39.83 2.48 31.67
C THR A 16 39.19 1.39 30.79
N ALA A 17 39.40 0.12 31.13
CA ALA A 17 38.79 -1.01 30.42
C ALA A 17 37.26 -1.04 30.57
N LEU A 18 36.74 -0.80 31.77
CA LEU A 18 35.30 -0.75 32.04
C LEU A 18 34.63 0.41 31.29
N THR A 19 35.26 1.59 31.24
CA THR A 19 34.76 2.71 30.45
C THR A 19 34.78 2.40 28.96
N GLY A 20 35.84 1.78 28.44
CA GLY A 20 35.93 1.38 27.04
C GLY A 20 34.85 0.37 26.61
N VAL A 21 34.62 -0.67 27.43
CA VAL A 21 33.56 -1.67 27.20
C VAL A 21 32.17 -1.02 27.30
N GLY A 22 31.97 -0.13 28.28
CA GLY A 22 30.71 0.59 28.45
C GLY A 22 30.39 1.50 27.27
N VAL A 23 31.35 2.28 26.79
CA VAL A 23 31.19 3.16 25.62
C VAL A 23 30.95 2.35 24.35
N PHE A 24 31.68 1.25 24.14
CA PHE A 24 31.46 0.37 22.98
C PHE A 24 30.05 -0.23 22.98
N TYR A 25 29.57 -0.73 24.13
CA TYR A 25 28.22 -1.30 24.26
C TYR A 25 27.11 -0.26 24.10
N LEU A 26 27.30 0.94 24.68
CA LEU A 26 26.35 2.05 24.55
C LEU A 26 26.32 2.61 23.12
N SER A 27 27.46 2.71 22.43
CA SER A 27 27.52 3.14 21.03
C SER A 27 26.81 2.14 20.14
N GLN A 28 27.10 0.84 20.27
CA GLN A 28 26.49 -0.19 19.44
C GLN A 28 24.96 -0.27 19.63
N THR A 29 24.45 -0.07 20.86
CA THR A 29 23.00 -0.06 21.11
C THR A 29 22.33 1.22 20.63
N SER A 30 23.00 2.37 20.71
CA SER A 30 22.50 3.65 20.20
C SER A 30 22.46 3.69 18.67
N ASP A 31 23.50 3.19 18.01
CA ASP A 31 23.59 3.13 16.55
C ASP A 31 22.50 2.22 15.96
N ASN A 32 22.20 1.10 16.62
CA ASN A 32 21.15 0.19 16.18
C ASN A 32 19.75 0.80 16.34
N LYS A 33 19.49 1.51 17.45
CA LYS A 33 18.22 2.22 17.66
C LYS A 33 18.01 3.35 16.66
N ILE A 34 19.05 4.14 16.38
CA ILE A 34 18.97 5.22 15.38
C ILE A 34 18.65 4.64 13.98
N LYS A 35 19.27 3.51 13.62
CA LYS A 35 18.96 2.82 12.36
C LYS A 35 17.53 2.28 12.33
N GLU A 36 17.07 1.68 13.42
CA GLU A 36 15.70 1.16 13.55
C GLU A 36 14.66 2.28 13.43
N ASP A 37 14.84 3.38 14.15
CA ASP A 37 13.96 4.56 14.10
C ASP A 37 13.96 5.19 12.70
N ALA A 38 15.11 5.24 12.01
CA ALA A 38 15.20 5.71 10.64
C ALA A 38 14.42 4.82 9.67
N VAL A 39 14.59 3.49 9.76
CA VAL A 39 13.84 2.51 8.93
C VAL A 39 12.33 2.61 9.21
N TYR A 40 11.94 2.71 10.48
CA TYR A 40 10.54 2.88 10.87
C TYR A 40 9.95 4.19 10.33
N GLY A 41 10.69 5.29 10.44
CA GLY A 41 10.31 6.59 9.89
C GLY A 41 10.10 6.55 8.38
N LEU A 42 11.01 5.88 7.66
CA LEU A 42 10.89 5.65 6.22
C LEU A 42 9.65 4.80 5.89
N ALA A 43 9.49 3.65 6.54
CA ALA A 43 8.33 2.77 6.37
C ALA A 43 7.01 3.52 6.60
N LYS A 44 6.94 4.32 7.66
CA LYS A 44 5.78 5.16 7.97
C LYS A 44 5.53 6.22 6.90
N GLY A 45 6.57 6.90 6.41
CA GLY A 45 6.45 7.90 5.34
C GLY A 45 5.90 7.30 4.04
N ILE A 46 6.36 6.10 3.68
CA ILE A 46 5.89 5.36 2.50
C ILE A 46 4.43 4.96 2.66
N ALA A 47 4.09 4.34 3.79
CA ALA A 47 2.72 3.95 4.11
C ALA A 47 1.78 5.17 4.05
N GLN A 48 2.22 6.30 4.59
CA GLN A 48 1.47 7.56 4.53
C GLN A 48 1.30 8.05 3.09
N SER A 49 2.35 8.06 2.27
CA SER A 49 2.30 8.47 0.86
C SER A 49 1.30 7.64 0.05
N ILE A 50 1.36 6.32 0.20
CA ILE A 50 0.45 5.38 -0.47
C ILE A 50 -0.98 5.59 0.01
N SER A 51 -1.17 5.72 1.33
CA SER A 51 -2.47 5.95 1.94
C SER A 51 -3.10 7.24 1.42
N THR A 52 -2.35 8.35 1.43
CA THR A 52 -2.81 9.64 0.90
C THR A 52 -3.16 9.55 -0.58
N ARG A 53 -2.32 8.93 -1.41
CA ARG A 53 -2.61 8.78 -2.85
C ARG A 53 -3.85 7.93 -3.11
N THR A 54 -3.98 6.81 -2.40
CA THR A 54 -5.14 5.91 -2.50
C THR A 54 -6.43 6.60 -2.03
N GLN A 55 -6.34 7.41 -0.97
CA GLN A 55 -7.45 8.21 -0.48
C GLN A 55 -7.87 9.29 -1.48
N LEU A 56 -6.93 9.96 -2.12
CA LEU A 56 -7.21 10.95 -3.18
C LEU A 56 -7.93 10.29 -4.36
N LEU A 57 -7.43 9.16 -4.86
CA LEU A 57 -8.10 8.41 -5.94
C LEU A 57 -9.52 7.99 -5.55
N THR A 58 -9.70 7.49 -4.33
CA THR A 58 -11.02 7.09 -3.80
C THR A 58 -11.96 8.28 -3.69
N GLN A 59 -11.47 9.45 -3.26
CA GLN A 59 -12.26 10.67 -3.16
C GLN A 59 -12.64 11.21 -4.54
N SER A 60 -11.72 11.18 -5.51
CA SER A 60 -12.02 11.55 -6.90
C SER A 60 -13.09 10.64 -7.50
N LEU A 61 -12.99 9.32 -7.29
CA LEU A 61 -14.01 8.38 -7.75
C LEU A 61 -15.37 8.64 -7.08
N ARG A 62 -15.39 8.99 -5.78
CA ARG A 62 -16.61 9.39 -5.08
C ARG A 62 -17.25 10.62 -5.71
N ASN A 63 -16.45 11.65 -6.02
CA ASN A 63 -16.95 12.86 -6.65
C ASN A 63 -17.57 12.56 -8.03
N ILE A 64 -16.94 11.69 -8.82
CA ILE A 64 -17.47 11.20 -10.10
C ILE A 64 -18.81 10.48 -9.89
N ALA A 65 -18.87 9.57 -8.91
CA ALA A 65 -20.08 8.79 -8.59
C ALA A 65 -21.25 9.64 -8.07
N GLN A 66 -20.96 10.85 -7.57
CA GLN A 66 -21.94 11.81 -7.08
C GLN A 66 -22.26 12.91 -8.10
N SER A 67 -21.74 12.82 -9.33
CA SER A 67 -22.00 13.83 -10.34
C SER A 67 -23.50 13.90 -10.70
N PRO A 68 -24.10 15.10 -10.80
CA PRO A 68 -25.51 15.25 -11.12
C PRO A 68 -25.90 14.57 -12.43
N GLU A 69 -25.03 14.68 -13.45
CA GLU A 69 -25.26 14.11 -14.78
C GLU A 69 -25.36 12.58 -14.75
N LEU A 70 -24.50 11.91 -13.98
CA LEU A 70 -24.53 10.46 -13.83
C LEU A 70 -25.78 10.00 -13.06
N ILE A 71 -26.11 10.72 -11.98
CA ILE A 71 -27.31 10.45 -11.18
C ILE A 71 -28.57 10.63 -12.03
N GLU A 72 -28.64 11.68 -12.86
CA GLU A 72 -29.76 11.94 -13.76
C GLU A 72 -29.90 10.84 -14.81
N ALA A 73 -28.81 10.45 -15.48
CA ALA A 73 -28.83 9.38 -16.48
C ALA A 73 -29.31 8.05 -15.87
N LEU A 74 -28.82 7.71 -14.67
CA LEU A 74 -29.27 6.51 -13.94
C LEU A 74 -30.73 6.61 -13.47
N ASN A 75 -31.19 7.79 -13.04
CA ASN A 75 -32.58 8.00 -12.65
C ASN A 75 -33.55 7.84 -13.83
N ASN A 76 -33.15 8.25 -15.02
CA ASN A 76 -33.91 8.10 -16.25
C ASN A 76 -33.76 6.72 -16.90
N SER A 77 -33.03 5.80 -16.26
CA SER A 77 -32.69 4.47 -16.80
C SER A 77 -31.96 4.52 -18.15
N ASP A 78 -31.28 5.62 -18.46
CA ASP A 78 -30.50 5.82 -19.68
C ASP A 78 -29.08 5.28 -19.46
N LEU A 79 -28.97 3.95 -19.51
CA LEU A 79 -27.71 3.25 -19.31
C LEU A 79 -26.62 3.60 -20.35
N PRO A 80 -26.94 3.75 -21.66
CA PRO A 80 -25.96 4.23 -22.64
C PRO A 80 -25.37 5.59 -22.26
N ARG A 81 -26.20 6.56 -21.86
CA ARG A 81 -25.74 7.87 -21.40
C ARG A 81 -24.93 7.76 -20.12
N ALA A 82 -25.37 6.98 -19.13
CA ALA A 82 -24.63 6.79 -17.88
C ALA A 82 -23.22 6.20 -18.12
N LYS A 83 -23.11 5.23 -19.03
CA LYS A 83 -21.81 4.66 -19.44
C LYS A 83 -20.94 5.68 -20.16
N ALA A 84 -21.51 6.51 -21.02
CA ALA A 84 -20.79 7.58 -21.70
C ALA A 84 -20.24 8.62 -20.71
N VAL A 85 -21.04 9.03 -19.73
CA VAL A 85 -20.63 9.95 -18.65
C VAL A 85 -19.47 9.38 -17.86
N VAL A 86 -19.56 8.12 -17.43
CA VAL A 86 -18.46 7.43 -16.71
C VAL A 86 -17.21 7.34 -17.58
N GLY A 87 -17.36 7.06 -18.88
CA GLY A 87 -16.25 7.03 -19.83
C GLY A 87 -15.55 8.39 -19.96
N LEU A 88 -16.30 9.48 -20.10
CA LEU A 88 -15.75 10.84 -20.15
C LEU A 88 -15.06 11.22 -18.82
N MET A 89 -15.67 10.84 -17.70
CA MET A 89 -15.14 11.17 -16.39
C MET A 89 -13.87 10.41 -16.02
N SER A 90 -13.57 9.30 -16.71
CA SER A 90 -12.33 8.54 -16.52
C SER A 90 -11.07 9.40 -16.73
N ALA A 91 -11.14 10.41 -17.62
CA ALA A 91 -10.04 11.32 -17.90
C ALA A 91 -9.65 12.21 -16.69
N TYR A 92 -10.53 12.35 -15.70
CA TYR A 92 -10.27 13.15 -14.49
C TYR A 92 -9.67 12.33 -13.35
N LEU A 93 -9.55 11.00 -13.49
CA LEU A 93 -8.85 10.18 -12.52
C LEU A 93 -7.41 9.91 -12.99
N PRO A 94 -6.39 10.38 -12.26
CA PRO A 94 -5.00 10.13 -12.62
C PRO A 94 -4.69 8.64 -12.75
N ASP A 95 -3.89 8.29 -13.77
CA ASP A 95 -3.42 6.91 -14.03
C ASP A 95 -4.56 5.90 -14.25
N ALA A 96 -5.76 6.36 -14.58
CA ALA A 96 -6.89 5.50 -14.92
C ALA A 96 -6.62 4.70 -16.20
N MET A 97 -6.76 3.38 -16.08
CA MET A 97 -6.65 2.45 -17.21
C MET A 97 -8.02 2.07 -17.76
N ALA A 98 -8.98 1.82 -16.87
CA ALA A 98 -10.34 1.44 -17.24
C ALA A 98 -11.35 1.94 -16.21
N PHE A 99 -12.53 2.30 -16.70
CA PHE A 99 -13.69 2.68 -15.89
C PHE A 99 -14.89 1.88 -16.35
N ARG A 100 -15.55 1.22 -15.40
CA ARG A 100 -16.73 0.39 -15.67
C ARG A 100 -17.86 0.80 -14.76
N LEU A 101 -19.03 1.02 -15.36
CA LEU A 101 -20.29 1.16 -14.65
C LEU A 101 -20.99 -0.20 -14.64
N LEU A 102 -21.20 -0.75 -13.45
CA LEU A 102 -21.76 -2.08 -13.23
C LEU A 102 -23.07 -1.98 -12.46
N LEU A 103 -24.05 -2.76 -12.92
CA LEU A 103 -25.37 -2.92 -12.31
C LEU A 103 -25.41 -4.19 -11.44
N PRO A 104 -26.39 -4.34 -10.53
CA PRO A 104 -26.52 -5.53 -9.69
C PRO A 104 -26.59 -6.86 -10.47
N GLY A 105 -27.03 -6.83 -11.73
CA GLY A 105 -27.10 -7.99 -12.60
C GLY A 105 -25.78 -8.35 -13.32
N ASP A 106 -24.78 -7.47 -13.29
CA ASP A 106 -23.53 -7.67 -13.99
C ASP A 106 -22.64 -8.65 -13.22
N ASN A 107 -22.53 -9.88 -13.75
CA ASN A 107 -21.88 -11.00 -13.05
C ASN A 107 -20.84 -11.73 -13.91
N LYS A 108 -20.50 -11.19 -15.09
CA LYS A 108 -19.60 -11.83 -16.04
C LYS A 108 -18.28 -11.06 -16.12
N PRO A 109 -17.13 -11.77 -16.14
CA PRO A 109 -15.85 -11.16 -16.44
C PRO A 109 -15.89 -10.40 -17.76
N ASP A 110 -15.11 -9.33 -17.85
CA ASP A 110 -15.00 -8.49 -19.05
C ASP A 110 -13.55 -8.49 -19.54
N ASN A 111 -13.36 -9.05 -20.75
CA ASN A 111 -12.06 -9.16 -21.41
C ASN A 111 -11.89 -8.15 -22.56
N SER A 112 -12.85 -7.23 -22.75
CA SER A 112 -12.84 -6.28 -23.88
C SER A 112 -11.90 -5.08 -23.67
N VAL A 113 -11.55 -4.79 -22.41
CA VAL A 113 -10.70 -3.66 -22.02
C VAL A 113 -9.57 -4.16 -21.12
N VAL A 114 -8.38 -3.57 -21.25
CA VAL A 114 -7.22 -3.81 -20.38
C VAL A 114 -7.20 -2.73 -19.28
N PRO A 115 -7.03 -3.10 -18.00
CA PRO A 115 -6.91 -4.46 -17.49
C PRO A 115 -8.25 -5.21 -17.54
N ARG A 116 -8.18 -6.52 -17.77
CA ARG A 116 -9.35 -7.40 -17.79
C ARG A 116 -10.03 -7.38 -16.42
N MET A 117 -11.35 -7.38 -16.41
CA MET A 117 -12.14 -7.52 -15.19
C MET A 117 -12.34 -9.00 -14.89
N GLY A 118 -11.61 -9.50 -13.88
CA GLY A 118 -11.68 -10.88 -13.44
C GLY A 118 -12.76 -11.12 -12.36
N TYR A 119 -12.77 -12.32 -11.80
CA TYR A 119 -13.66 -12.64 -10.68
C TYR A 119 -13.35 -11.86 -9.40
N ALA A 120 -12.07 -11.53 -9.16
CA ALA A 120 -11.68 -10.71 -8.02
C ALA A 120 -12.30 -9.30 -8.09
N ASP A 121 -12.38 -8.73 -9.29
CA ASP A 121 -13.01 -7.41 -9.52
C ASP A 121 -14.52 -7.49 -9.30
N LEU A 122 -15.15 -8.54 -9.83
CA LEU A 122 -16.58 -8.78 -9.65
C LEU A 122 -16.95 -8.99 -8.18
N ASP A 123 -16.13 -9.71 -7.43
CA ASP A 123 -16.37 -9.92 -5.99
C ASP A 123 -16.23 -8.62 -5.22
N LEU A 124 -15.25 -7.78 -5.56
CA LEU A 124 -15.11 -6.43 -5.00
C LEU A 124 -16.36 -5.59 -5.30
N VAL A 125 -16.86 -5.62 -6.54
CA VAL A 125 -18.08 -4.91 -6.97
C VAL A 125 -19.31 -5.41 -6.22
N LYS A 126 -19.51 -6.72 -6.13
CA LYS A 126 -20.63 -7.35 -5.39
C LYS A 126 -20.62 -6.93 -3.93
N ASN A 127 -19.45 -6.93 -3.30
CA ASN A 127 -19.29 -6.51 -1.92
C ASN A 127 -19.58 -5.01 -1.75
N THR A 128 -19.28 -4.18 -2.75
CA THR A 128 -19.58 -2.74 -2.76
C THR A 128 -21.08 -2.42 -2.80
N PHE A 129 -21.91 -3.28 -3.39
CA PHE A 129 -23.37 -3.14 -3.29
C PHE A 129 -23.88 -3.25 -1.85
N GLN A 130 -23.13 -3.93 -0.96
CA GLN A 130 -23.51 -4.14 0.44
C GLN A 130 -22.88 -3.11 1.36
N LYS A 131 -21.57 -2.85 1.20
CA LYS A 131 -20.81 -1.92 2.05
C LYS A 131 -19.61 -1.34 1.29
N PRO A 132 -19.16 -0.12 1.62
CA PRO A 132 -17.93 0.43 1.03
C PRO A 132 -16.75 -0.55 1.18
N GLN A 133 -15.96 -0.70 0.11
CA GLN A 133 -14.77 -1.54 0.10
C GLN A 133 -13.51 -0.69 0.08
N LEU A 134 -12.43 -1.26 0.63
CA LEU A 134 -11.11 -0.68 0.46
C LEU A 134 -10.58 -1.00 -0.94
N PRO A 135 -9.76 -0.12 -1.53
CA PRO A 135 -9.04 -0.42 -2.76
C PRO A 135 -8.12 -1.63 -2.60
N LEU A 136 -8.01 -2.45 -3.65
CA LEU A 136 -7.19 -3.67 -3.66
C LEU A 136 -6.37 -3.76 -4.94
N ILE A 137 -5.16 -4.30 -4.86
CA ILE A 137 -4.42 -4.69 -6.05
C ILE A 137 -4.99 -6.01 -6.57
N GLN A 138 -5.36 -6.01 -7.85
CA GLN A 138 -5.95 -7.13 -8.55
C GLN A 138 -5.30 -7.33 -9.92
N GLY A 139 -5.65 -8.45 -10.57
CA GLY A 139 -5.12 -8.84 -11.86
C GLY A 139 -3.75 -9.53 -11.83
N GLU A 140 -3.47 -10.22 -12.92
CA GLU A 140 -2.20 -10.92 -13.16
C GLU A 140 -1.05 -9.94 -13.40
N ARG A 141 0.20 -10.39 -13.27
CA ARG A 141 1.38 -9.55 -13.49
C ARG A 141 1.36 -8.91 -14.89
N GLY A 142 1.99 -7.74 -15.02
CA GLY A 142 2.07 -6.99 -16.28
C GLY A 142 0.93 -5.99 -16.43
N GLU A 143 0.42 -5.84 -17.65
CA GLU A 143 -0.62 -4.87 -18.02
C GLU A 143 -2.00 -5.12 -17.39
N HIS A 144 -2.18 -6.29 -16.78
CA HIS A 144 -3.42 -6.63 -16.08
C HIS A 144 -3.38 -6.28 -14.59
N ARG A 145 -2.21 -6.01 -14.01
CA ARG A 145 -2.08 -5.68 -12.59
C ARG A 145 -2.45 -4.23 -12.36
N HIS A 146 -3.45 -4.00 -11.53
CA HIS A 146 -3.99 -2.68 -11.29
C HIS A 146 -4.52 -2.53 -9.86
N LEU A 147 -4.66 -1.29 -9.41
CA LEU A 147 -5.43 -0.95 -8.22
C LEU A 147 -6.91 -0.86 -8.62
N ALA A 148 -7.72 -1.77 -8.09
CA ALA A 148 -9.16 -1.76 -8.22
C ALA A 148 -9.78 -0.89 -7.12
N ILE A 149 -10.52 0.13 -7.53
CA ILE A 149 -11.25 1.04 -6.65
C ILE A 149 -12.73 0.99 -7.04
N THR A 150 -13.60 0.75 -6.07
CA THR A 150 -15.05 0.71 -6.31
C THR A 150 -15.79 1.77 -5.51
N HIS A 151 -16.81 2.39 -6.11
CA HIS A 151 -17.74 3.25 -5.39
C HIS A 151 -19.17 2.98 -5.79
N GLY A 152 -20.05 2.82 -4.79
CA GLY A 152 -21.48 2.62 -5.02
C GLY A 152 -22.22 3.94 -5.23
N ILE A 153 -23.00 4.01 -6.30
CA ILE A 153 -23.91 5.12 -6.59
C ILE A 153 -25.23 4.81 -5.90
N LYS A 154 -25.67 5.73 -5.04
CA LYS A 154 -26.85 5.54 -4.18
C LYS A 154 -28.06 6.31 -4.68
N LYS A 155 -29.23 5.68 -4.58
CA LYS A 155 -30.54 6.29 -4.71
C LYS A 155 -31.38 5.86 -3.51
N GLU A 156 -31.94 6.82 -2.77
CA GLU A 156 -32.78 6.54 -1.58
C GLU A 156 -32.08 5.61 -0.57
N GLY A 157 -30.77 5.77 -0.39
CA GLY A 157 -29.97 4.96 0.53
C GLY A 157 -29.53 3.58 -0.01
N LYS A 158 -30.09 3.11 -1.14
CA LYS A 158 -29.71 1.85 -1.79
C LYS A 158 -28.68 2.07 -2.89
N VAL A 159 -27.66 1.20 -2.96
CA VAL A 159 -26.70 1.21 -4.08
C VAL A 159 -27.38 0.64 -5.33
N ILE A 160 -27.51 1.47 -6.38
CA ILE A 160 -28.18 1.11 -7.64
C ILE A 160 -27.20 0.75 -8.77
N ALA A 161 -25.95 1.20 -8.66
CA ALA A 161 -24.87 0.89 -9.57
C ALA A 161 -23.53 1.05 -8.84
N VAL A 162 -22.47 0.47 -9.38
CA VAL A 162 -21.10 0.60 -8.86
C VAL A 162 -20.20 1.05 -10.00
N ILE A 163 -19.36 2.05 -9.73
CA ILE A 163 -18.22 2.36 -10.59
C ILE A 163 -17.04 1.54 -10.12
N LEU A 164 -16.44 0.77 -11.02
CA LEU A 164 -15.12 0.15 -10.85
C LEU A 164 -14.11 0.94 -11.67
N ALA A 165 -13.14 1.54 -10.99
CA ALA A 165 -11.99 2.18 -11.60
C ALA A 165 -10.77 1.27 -11.42
N SER A 166 -10.12 0.96 -12.54
CA SER A 166 -8.83 0.27 -12.58
C SER A 166 -7.74 1.31 -12.81
N VAL A 167 -6.84 1.48 -11.84
CA VAL A 167 -5.75 2.47 -11.86
C VAL A 167 -4.41 1.76 -11.97
N ASP A 168 -3.48 2.32 -12.73
CA ASP A 168 -2.16 1.72 -12.94
C ASP A 168 -1.39 1.55 -11.61
N PHE A 169 -1.03 0.30 -11.31
CA PHE A 169 -0.23 -0.03 -10.14
C PHE A 169 1.22 0.48 -10.25
N GLN A 170 1.75 0.64 -11.47
CA GLN A 170 3.11 1.17 -11.66
C GLN A 170 3.25 2.58 -11.10
N ALA A 171 2.18 3.37 -11.21
CA ALA A 171 2.13 4.71 -10.69
C ALA A 171 2.32 4.70 -9.15
N LEU A 172 1.67 3.79 -8.43
CA LEU A 172 1.92 3.56 -6.99
C LEU A 172 3.34 3.05 -6.70
N ARG A 173 3.89 2.22 -7.59
CA ARG A 173 5.24 1.65 -7.46
C ARG A 173 6.34 2.72 -7.46
N GLN A 174 6.14 3.83 -8.17
CA GLN A 174 7.11 4.93 -8.20
C GLN A 174 7.39 5.52 -6.81
N SER A 175 6.38 5.52 -5.91
CA SER A 175 6.57 5.94 -4.51
C SER A 175 7.59 5.09 -3.75
N PHE A 176 7.89 3.88 -4.23
CA PHE A 176 8.86 2.97 -3.61
C PHE A 176 10.25 3.04 -4.24
N ASN A 177 10.38 3.51 -5.48
CA ASN A 177 11.70 3.62 -6.15
C ASN A 177 12.62 4.66 -5.49
N ILE A 178 12.07 5.51 -4.63
CA ILE A 178 12.82 6.52 -3.85
C ILE A 178 13.79 5.87 -2.84
N LEU A 179 13.66 4.56 -2.60
CA LEU A 179 14.28 3.84 -1.47
C LEU A 179 15.38 2.86 -1.88
N ALA A 180 16.06 3.12 -3.00
CA ALA A 180 17.15 2.26 -3.46
C ALA A 180 18.40 2.40 -2.58
N ASP A 181 18.33 1.82 -1.38
CA ASP A 181 19.47 1.55 -0.52
C ASP A 181 19.69 0.03 -0.45
N GLU A 182 20.88 -0.41 -0.84
CA GLU A 182 21.30 -1.81 -0.86
C GLU A 182 21.35 -2.44 0.55
N GLN A 183 21.37 -1.61 1.60
CA GLN A 183 21.44 -2.05 3.00
C GLN A 183 20.07 -2.36 3.62
N MET A 184 18.98 -2.13 2.89
CA MET A 184 17.61 -2.36 3.39
C MET A 184 16.90 -3.43 2.57
N PHE A 185 15.84 -4.00 3.14
CA PHE A 185 14.90 -4.86 2.43
C PHE A 185 13.46 -4.47 2.82
N ILE A 186 12.62 -4.16 1.84
CA ILE A 186 11.25 -3.69 2.03
C ILE A 186 10.31 -4.54 1.18
N GLU A 187 9.19 -4.96 1.76
CA GLU A 187 8.08 -5.61 1.04
C GLU A 187 6.78 -4.84 1.26
N LEU A 188 6.08 -4.56 0.15
CA LEU A 188 4.65 -4.23 0.21
C LEU A 188 3.86 -5.53 0.08
N LYS A 189 2.98 -5.78 1.04
CA LYS A 189 2.09 -6.95 1.03
C LYS A 189 0.63 -6.55 1.01
N GLN A 190 -0.18 -7.40 0.40
CA GLN A 190 -1.63 -7.42 0.55
C GLN A 190 -2.01 -8.83 0.97
N ALA A 191 -2.47 -8.96 2.22
CA ALA A 191 -2.54 -10.25 2.90
C ALA A 191 -1.20 -11.00 2.77
N ASP A 192 -1.22 -12.26 2.33
CA ASP A 192 -0.01 -13.08 2.18
C ASP A 192 0.76 -12.83 0.87
N PHE A 193 0.25 -11.96 -0.02
CA PHE A 193 0.85 -11.72 -1.33
C PHE A 193 1.82 -10.53 -1.30
N VAL A 194 3.06 -10.77 -1.72
CA VAL A 194 4.04 -9.71 -1.97
C VAL A 194 3.68 -9.00 -3.28
N LEU A 195 3.31 -7.73 -3.18
CA LEU A 195 2.99 -6.86 -4.31
C LEU A 195 4.24 -6.23 -4.91
N PHE A 196 5.18 -5.86 -4.05
CA PHE A 196 6.45 -5.24 -4.40
C PHE A 196 7.51 -5.63 -3.37
N SER A 197 8.75 -5.80 -3.81
CA SER A 197 9.90 -6.00 -2.94
C SER A 197 11.10 -5.24 -3.49
N HIS A 198 11.89 -4.64 -2.60
CA HIS A 198 13.12 -3.95 -2.96
C HIS A 198 14.22 -4.23 -1.93
N GLY A 199 15.48 -4.18 -2.37
CA GLY A 199 16.64 -4.40 -1.53
C GLY A 199 17.21 -5.83 -1.58
N SER A 200 18.17 -6.13 -0.70
CA SER A 200 18.91 -7.41 -0.71
C SER A 200 18.08 -8.56 -0.14
N ALA A 201 17.92 -9.64 -0.92
CA ALA A 201 17.22 -10.85 -0.50
C ALA A 201 17.91 -11.58 0.66
N ASP A 202 19.23 -11.38 0.83
CA ASP A 202 20.00 -12.00 1.92
C ASP A 202 19.56 -11.45 3.29
N LEU A 203 19.16 -10.17 3.34
CA LEU A 203 18.61 -9.53 4.53
C LEU A 203 17.25 -10.14 4.93
N LYS A 204 16.44 -10.59 3.96
CA LYS A 204 15.18 -11.29 4.23
C LYS A 204 15.40 -12.61 4.94
N SER A 205 16.40 -13.39 4.53
CA SER A 205 16.75 -14.65 5.20
C SER A 205 17.28 -14.43 6.62
N LEU A 206 18.08 -13.37 6.83
CA LEU A 206 18.59 -12.99 8.15
C LEU A 206 17.47 -12.53 9.11
N GLY A 207 16.47 -11.79 8.60
CA GLY A 207 15.30 -11.38 9.39
C GLY A 207 14.45 -12.55 9.88
N LYS A 208 14.26 -13.58 9.04
CA LYS A 208 13.55 -14.83 9.43
C LYS A 208 14.28 -15.63 10.51
N LEU A 209 15.61 -15.54 10.57
CA LEU A 209 16.42 -16.21 11.59
C LEU A 209 16.39 -15.46 12.95
N LYS A 210 16.16 -14.15 12.96
CA LYS A 210 16.05 -13.34 14.19
C LYS A 210 14.63 -13.23 14.76
N PHE A 211 13.60 -13.32 13.92
CA PHE A 211 12.20 -13.24 14.35
C PHE A 211 11.39 -14.41 13.77
N PRO A 212 11.45 -15.60 14.39
CA PRO A 212 10.62 -16.72 13.97
C PRO A 212 9.14 -16.42 14.30
N ASN A 213 8.35 -16.11 13.27
CA ASN A 213 6.90 -16.28 13.08
C ASN A 213 5.89 -16.15 14.27
N ASN A 214 6.26 -15.57 15.41
CA ASN A 214 5.43 -15.58 16.63
C ASN A 214 4.73 -14.25 16.94
N TYR A 215 4.64 -13.32 15.98
CA TYR A 215 3.86 -12.10 16.16
C TYR A 215 2.71 -12.03 15.15
N LEU A 216 1.62 -12.68 15.54
CA LEU A 216 0.26 -12.46 15.03
C LEU A 216 -0.29 -11.20 15.70
N TRP A 217 -0.51 -10.11 14.95
CA TRP A 217 -1.57 -9.11 15.16
C TRP A 217 -1.93 -8.47 13.81
#